data_AF-A0A924YVQ2-F1
#
_entry.id   AF-A0A924YVQ2-F1
#
_cell.length_a   1.000
_cell.length_b   1.000
_cell.length_c   1.000
_cell.angle_alpha   90.00
_cell.angle_beta   90.00
_cell.angle_gamma   90.00
#
_symmetry.space_group_name_H-M   'P 1'
#
loop_
_entity.id
_entity.type
_entity.pdbx_description
1 polymer ?
#
loop_
_entity_poly.entity_id
_entity_poly.type
_entity_poly.pdbx_seq_one_letter_code
_entity_poly.pdbx_strand_id
1 'polypeptide(L)'
;MAEDGLLHAKFNTAEEKVLDEEIGRDDVVAWLRNVDRKPWALCVPYDVDGEPRAMYPDFLVVRDEKGHLVVDLIDPHTISLADAPAKAAGLAKFAALHADKFGKIELILLDGTGAKRLDLTDETIRNKVRGIKVAEQMKQLYTDA
;
A
#
# COMPACT_ATOMS: atom_id res chain seq x y z
N MET A 1 26.07 -0.55 5.29
CA MET A 1 25.65 -0.32 3.89
C MET A 1 26.68 -0.99 3.01
N ALA A 2 26.28 -1.63 1.91
CA ALA A 2 27.25 -2.16 0.96
C ALA A 2 28.07 -0.98 0.39
N GLU A 3 29.36 -1.21 0.15
CA GLU A 3 30.32 -0.17 -0.27
C GLU A 3 30.06 0.35 -1.68
N ASP A 4 29.19 -0.30 -2.44
CA ASP A 4 28.77 0.07 -3.80
C ASP A 4 27.69 1.16 -3.83
N GLY A 5 27.16 1.59 -2.68
CA GLY A 5 26.05 2.54 -2.62
C GLY A 5 24.71 1.94 -3.07
N LEU A 6 24.64 0.61 -3.23
CA LEU A 6 23.44 -0.09 -3.64
C LEU A 6 22.64 -0.60 -2.43
N LEU A 7 21.32 -0.58 -2.58
CA LEU A 7 20.44 -1.24 -1.64
C LEU A 7 20.34 -2.73 -2.00
N HIS A 8 20.94 -3.58 -1.17
CA HIS A 8 20.77 -5.03 -1.26
C HIS A 8 19.57 -5.44 -0.41
N ALA A 9 18.40 -5.57 -1.04
CA ALA A 9 17.17 -5.99 -0.38
C ALA A 9 16.51 -7.14 -1.15
N LYS A 10 15.96 -8.10 -0.41
CA LYS A 10 15.18 -9.19 -0.99
C LYS A 10 13.71 -8.80 -1.04
N PHE A 11 13.18 -8.62 -2.24
CA PHE A 11 11.75 -8.40 -2.47
C PHE A 11 11.04 -9.72 -2.77
N ASN A 12 9.76 -9.79 -2.45
CA ASN A 12 8.89 -10.82 -3.00
C ASN A 12 8.45 -10.41 -4.42
N THR A 13 7.88 -11.35 -5.18
CA THR A 13 7.51 -11.11 -6.58
C THR A 13 6.50 -9.98 -6.76
N ALA A 14 5.63 -9.72 -5.78
CA ALA A 14 4.66 -8.63 -5.88
C ALA A 14 5.30 -7.27 -5.58
N GLU A 15 6.10 -7.20 -4.53
CA GLU A 15 6.90 -6.01 -4.21
C GLU A 15 7.79 -5.61 -5.39
N GLU A 16 8.51 -6.58 -5.99
CA GLU A 16 9.43 -6.33 -7.10
C GLU A 16 8.69 -5.75 -8.32
N LYS A 17 7.60 -6.39 -8.75
CA LYS A 17 6.82 -5.91 -9.90
C LYS A 17 6.23 -4.51 -9.68
N VAL A 18 5.64 -4.27 -8.50
CA VAL A 18 5.06 -2.95 -8.19
C VAL A 18 6.16 -1.90 -8.14
N LEU A 19 7.28 -2.20 -7.47
CA LEU A 19 8.37 -1.25 -7.37
C LEU A 19 9.00 -0.95 -8.74
N ASP A 20 9.21 -1.96 -9.59
CA ASP A 20 9.69 -1.78 -10.97
C ASP A 20 8.77 -0.88 -11.80
N GLU A 21 7.44 -1.05 -11.66
CA GLU A 21 6.46 -0.15 -12.28
C GLU A 21 6.60 1.29 -11.76
N GLU A 22 6.77 1.49 -10.45
CA GLU A 22 6.89 2.82 -9.86
C GLU A 22 8.20 3.52 -10.28
N ILE A 23 9.35 2.86 -10.12
CA ILE A 23 10.65 3.46 -10.44
C ILE A 23 10.88 3.65 -11.94
N GLY A 24 10.05 3.03 -12.79
CA GLY A 24 10.02 3.25 -14.23
C GLY A 24 9.34 4.56 -14.64
N ARG A 25 8.71 5.28 -13.70
CA ARG A 25 8.03 6.55 -13.98
C ARG A 25 9.00 7.73 -13.84
N ASP A 26 8.96 8.64 -14.81
CA ASP A 26 9.81 9.84 -14.83
C ASP A 26 9.55 10.80 -13.67
N ASP A 27 8.36 10.74 -13.05
CA ASP A 27 8.00 11.58 -11.91
C ASP A 27 8.44 11.03 -10.55
N VAL A 28 8.91 9.78 -10.47
CA VAL A 28 9.37 9.16 -9.23
C VAL A 28 10.84 9.48 -8.99
N VAL A 29 11.14 10.13 -7.86
CA VAL A 29 12.49 10.62 -7.54
C VAL A 29 13.16 9.85 -6.39
N ALA A 30 12.36 9.19 -5.54
CA ALA A 30 12.86 8.34 -4.46
C ALA A 30 11.78 7.35 -4.01
N TRP A 31 12.19 6.35 -3.25
CA TRP A 31 11.28 5.42 -2.57
C TRP A 31 11.92 4.91 -1.28
N LEU A 32 11.07 4.46 -0.36
CA LEU A 32 11.46 3.84 0.90
C LEU A 32 10.65 2.55 1.07
N ARG A 33 11.35 1.42 1.23
CA ARG A 33 10.74 0.20 1.76
C ARG A 33 10.49 0.36 3.26
N ASN A 34 9.25 0.27 3.68
CA ASN A 34 8.83 0.37 5.07
C ASN A 34 9.00 -0.97 5.77
N VAL A 35 10.18 -1.20 6.35
CA VAL A 35 10.50 -2.47 6.99
C VAL A 35 9.72 -2.64 8.30
N ASP A 36 8.98 -3.75 8.40
CA ASP A 36 8.12 -4.10 9.53
C ASP A 36 8.85 -3.98 10.90
N ARG A 37 8.16 -3.37 11.88
CA ARG A 37 8.57 -3.15 13.28
C ARG A 37 9.89 -2.41 13.49
N LYS A 38 10.37 -1.62 12.53
CA LYS A 38 11.47 -0.69 12.80
C LYS A 38 10.96 0.52 13.60
N PRO A 39 11.80 1.15 14.46
CA PRO A 39 11.38 2.34 15.22
C PRO A 39 10.89 3.51 14.37
N TRP A 40 11.27 3.53 13.09
CA TRP A 40 10.88 4.54 12.10
C TRP A 40 9.78 4.05 11.15
N ALA A 41 9.31 2.80 11.29
CA ALA A 41 8.35 2.22 10.37
C ALA A 41 6.98 2.90 10.50
N LEU A 42 6.34 3.16 9.36
CA LEU A 42 4.96 3.63 9.34
C LEU A 42 4.06 2.46 9.76
N CYS A 43 3.50 2.57 10.96
CA CYS A 43 2.57 1.61 11.53
C CYS A 43 1.14 2.11 11.35
N VAL A 44 0.29 1.28 10.75
CA VAL A 44 -1.15 1.53 10.64
C VAL A 44 -1.91 0.56 11.56
N PRO A 45 -2.76 1.05 12.48
CA PRO A 45 -3.57 0.19 13.31
C PRO A 45 -4.75 -0.39 12.50
N TYR A 46 -5.04 -1.67 12.72
CA TYR A 46 -6.24 -2.34 12.24
C TYR A 46 -6.86 -3.18 13.35
N ASP A 47 -8.17 -3.43 13.30
CA ASP A 47 -8.91 -4.09 14.38
C ASP A 47 -9.18 -5.56 14.02
N VAL A 48 -8.91 -6.49 14.94
CA VAL A 48 -9.30 -7.91 14.84
C VAL A 48 -10.00 -8.30 16.13
N ASP A 49 -11.29 -8.65 16.04
CA ASP A 49 -12.13 -9.03 17.19
C ASP A 49 -12.14 -7.99 18.32
N GLY A 50 -12.05 -6.70 17.97
CA GLY A 50 -12.03 -5.58 18.91
C GLY A 50 -10.64 -5.25 19.48
N GLU A 51 -9.62 -6.03 19.14
CA GLU A 51 -8.23 -5.80 19.57
C GLU A 51 -7.43 -5.10 18.45
N PRO A 52 -6.77 -3.98 18.74
CA PRO A 52 -5.94 -3.29 17.76
C PRO A 52 -4.66 -4.11 17.49
N ARG A 53 -4.35 -4.25 16.21
CA ARG A 53 -3.13 -4.86 15.69
C ARG A 53 -2.39 -3.89 14.78
N ALA A 54 -1.09 -4.11 14.64
CA ALA A 54 -0.23 -3.29 13.78
C ALA A 54 -0.04 -3.95 12.42
N MET A 55 -0.21 -3.18 11.35
CA MET A 55 0.27 -3.52 10.02
C MET A 55 1.19 -2.43 9.49
N TYR A 56 2.01 -2.78 8.52
CA TYR A 56 3.08 -1.94 7.98
C TYR A 56 2.98 -2.03 6.46
N PRO A 57 2.41 -1.01 5.79
CA PRO A 57 2.34 -0.97 4.33
C PRO A 57 3.75 -1.00 3.73
N ASP A 58 3.95 -1.63 2.56
CA ASP A 58 5.30 -1.96 2.10
C ASP A 58 6.16 -0.76 1.62
N PHE A 59 5.57 0.23 0.95
CA PHE A 59 6.34 1.30 0.30
C PHE A 59 5.82 2.70 0.53
N LEU A 60 6.75 3.65 0.70
CA LEU A 60 6.51 5.08 0.45
C LEU A 60 7.27 5.48 -0.81
N VAL A 61 6.56 6.01 -1.81
CA VAL A 61 7.14 6.46 -3.07
C VAL A 61 7.06 7.98 -3.13
N VAL A 62 8.17 8.63 -3.44
CA VAL A 62 8.28 10.09 -3.52
C VAL A 62 8.27 10.51 -4.97
N ARG A 63 7.36 11.41 -5.33
CA ARG A 63 7.21 11.93 -6.68
C ARG A 63 7.40 13.43 -6.73
N ASP A 64 7.92 13.92 -7.84
CA ASP A 64 7.93 15.34 -8.18
C ASP A 64 6.67 15.68 -8.99
N GLU A 65 5.79 16.46 -8.39
CA GLU A 65 4.67 17.08 -9.06
C GLU A 65 4.95 18.56 -9.30
N LYS A 66 5.58 18.85 -10.44
CA LYS A 66 5.84 20.22 -10.92
C LYS A 66 6.66 21.06 -9.92
N GLY A 67 7.69 20.46 -9.34
CA GLY A 67 8.58 21.07 -8.34
C GLY A 67 8.10 20.92 -6.90
N HIS A 68 7.03 20.15 -6.66
CA HIS A 68 6.54 19.83 -5.31
C HIS A 68 6.66 18.34 -5.06
N LEU A 69 7.32 17.97 -3.95
CA LEU A 69 7.42 16.58 -3.55
C LEU A 69 6.11 16.11 -2.91
N VAL A 70 5.56 15.03 -3.45
CA VAL A 70 4.42 14.31 -2.89
C VAL A 70 4.82 12.89 -2.55
N VAL A 71 4.15 12.28 -1.58
CA VAL A 71 4.43 10.91 -1.14
C VAL A 71 3.20 10.04 -1.36
N ASP A 72 3.37 8.95 -2.08
CA ASP A 72 2.38 7.90 -2.24
C ASP A 72 2.67 6.75 -1.28
N LEU A 73 1.65 6.20 -0.64
CA LEU A 73 1.73 5.00 0.18
C LEU A 73 1.22 3.82 -0.64
N ILE A 74 2.06 2.82 -0.88
CA ILE A 74 1.76 1.70 -1.77
C ILE A 74 1.92 0.38 -1.01
N ASP A 75 0.86 -0.43 -1.02
CA ASP A 75 0.80 -1.74 -0.37
C ASP A 75 0.43 -2.84 -1.39
N PRO A 76 1.42 -3.56 -1.96
CA PRO A 76 1.22 -4.81 -2.68
C PRO A 76 0.55 -5.86 -1.78
N HIS A 77 -0.76 -5.97 -1.91
CA HIS A 77 -1.59 -6.69 -0.97
C HIS A 77 -1.79 -8.16 -1.37
N THR A 78 -1.55 -9.06 -0.42
CA THR A 78 -1.79 -10.50 -0.59
C THR A 78 -3.13 -10.92 0.01
N ILE A 79 -4.14 -11.14 -0.85
CA ILE A 79 -5.52 -11.45 -0.42
C ILE A 79 -5.66 -12.85 0.21
N SER A 80 -4.69 -13.75 0.04
CA SER A 80 -4.75 -15.11 0.61
C SER A 80 -4.54 -15.17 2.13
N LEU A 81 -4.17 -14.06 2.76
CA LEU A 81 -4.02 -13.99 4.21
C LEU A 81 -5.38 -13.82 4.88
N ALA A 82 -5.64 -14.59 5.94
CA ALA A 82 -6.91 -14.55 6.67
C ALA A 82 -7.25 -13.15 7.24
N ASP A 83 -6.24 -12.32 7.48
CA ASP A 83 -6.39 -10.97 8.00
C ASP A 83 -6.39 -9.86 6.92
N ALA A 84 -6.31 -10.21 5.63
CA ALA A 84 -6.29 -9.25 4.53
C ALA A 84 -7.50 -8.28 4.54
N PRO A 85 -8.76 -8.74 4.74
CA PRO A 85 -9.90 -7.82 4.85
C PRO A 85 -9.76 -6.80 5.99
N ALA A 86 -9.32 -7.26 7.16
CA ALA A 86 -9.18 -6.42 8.35
C ALA A 86 -8.06 -5.38 8.16
N LYS A 87 -6.94 -5.79 7.54
CA LYS A 87 -5.85 -4.87 7.15
C LYS A 87 -6.31 -3.83 6.14
N ALA A 88 -6.99 -4.24 5.08
CA ALA A 88 -7.53 -3.32 4.07
C ALA A 88 -8.49 -2.30 4.69
N ALA A 89 -9.38 -2.74 5.60
CA ALA A 89 -10.26 -1.84 6.34
C ALA A 89 -9.49 -0.89 7.27
N GLY A 90 -8.42 -1.36 7.91
CA GLY A 90 -7.49 -0.53 8.69
C GLY A 90 -6.82 0.56 7.84
N LEU A 91 -6.38 0.22 6.62
CA LEU A 91 -5.73 1.19 5.72
C LEU A 91 -6.76 2.20 5.21
N ALA A 92 -7.99 1.77 4.94
CA ALA A 92 -9.08 2.67 4.58
C ALA A 92 -9.43 3.64 5.72
N LYS A 93 -9.41 3.19 6.98
CA LYS A 93 -9.59 4.05 8.17
C LYS A 93 -8.44 5.05 8.30
N PHE A 94 -7.20 4.62 8.06
CA PHE A 94 -6.04 5.50 8.02
C PHE A 94 -6.16 6.56 6.93
N ALA A 95 -6.50 6.15 5.71
CA ALA A 95 -6.70 7.08 4.59
C ALA A 95 -7.79 8.12 4.89
N ALA A 96 -8.88 7.74 5.55
CA ALA A 96 -9.93 8.70 5.94
C ALA A 96 -9.43 9.82 6.86
N LEU A 97 -8.36 9.58 7.64
CA LEU A 97 -7.79 10.54 8.59
C LEU A 97 -6.59 11.30 8.03
N HIS A 98 -5.91 10.75 7.03
CA HIS A 98 -4.58 11.19 6.62
C HIS A 98 -4.38 11.34 5.11
N ALA A 99 -5.39 11.09 4.27
CA ALA A 99 -5.25 11.18 2.82
C ALA A 99 -4.76 12.57 2.35
N ASP A 100 -5.02 13.64 3.09
CA ASP A 100 -4.50 14.99 2.78
C ASP A 100 -2.97 15.12 2.88
N LYS A 101 -2.29 14.12 3.48
CA LYS A 101 -0.83 14.07 3.63
C LYS A 101 -0.13 13.25 2.55
N PHE A 102 -0.89 12.56 1.70
CA PHE A 102 -0.35 11.68 0.68
C PHE A 102 -0.88 12.08 -0.70
N GLY A 103 -0.10 11.82 -1.75
CA GLY A 103 -0.58 11.92 -3.13
C GLY A 103 -1.60 10.81 -3.39
N LYS A 104 -1.24 9.58 -3.01
CA LYS A 104 -2.09 8.39 -3.09
C LYS A 104 -1.90 7.45 -1.90
N ILE A 105 -2.91 6.63 -1.64
CA ILE A 105 -2.82 5.50 -0.71
C ILE A 105 -3.42 4.29 -1.42
N GLU A 106 -2.60 3.41 -1.98
CA GLU A 106 -3.05 2.33 -2.86
C GLU A 106 -2.89 0.95 -2.22
N LEU A 107 -3.96 0.14 -2.31
CA LEU A 107 -3.88 -1.32 -2.19
C LEU A 107 -3.74 -1.91 -3.58
N ILE A 108 -2.76 -2.79 -3.78
CA ILE A 108 -2.47 -3.35 -5.11
C ILE A 108 -2.57 -4.87 -5.09
N LEU A 109 -3.42 -5.44 -5.95
CA LEU A 109 -3.48 -6.87 -6.19
C LEU A 109 -2.76 -7.21 -7.50
N LEU A 110 -1.83 -8.17 -7.44
CA LEU A 110 -1.34 -8.86 -8.63
C LEU A 110 -2.09 -10.18 -8.82
N ASP A 111 -2.86 -10.30 -9.89
CA ASP A 111 -3.69 -11.49 -10.16
C ASP A 111 -3.16 -12.37 -11.30
N GLY A 112 -1.91 -12.13 -11.72
CA GLY A 112 -1.26 -12.83 -12.84
C GLY A 112 -1.56 -12.24 -14.22
N THR A 113 -2.59 -11.42 -14.36
CA THR A 113 -2.90 -10.69 -15.61
C THR A 113 -2.38 -9.25 -15.61
N GLY A 114 -2.16 -8.67 -14.43
CA GLY A 114 -1.59 -7.34 -14.24
C GLY A 114 -1.75 -6.87 -12.80
N ALA A 115 -1.43 -5.59 -12.57
CA ALA A 115 -1.69 -4.91 -11.31
C ALA A 115 -3.08 -4.26 -11.32
N LYS A 116 -3.88 -4.55 -10.29
CA LYS A 116 -5.17 -3.90 -10.03
C LYS A 116 -5.04 -3.06 -8.78
N ARG A 117 -5.47 -1.79 -8.85
CA ARG A 117 -5.16 -0.79 -7.82
C ARG A 117 -6.45 -0.21 -7.26
N LEU A 118 -6.52 -0.10 -5.94
CA LEU A 118 -7.59 0.60 -5.23
C LEU A 118 -6.98 1.82 -4.53
N ASP A 119 -7.24 3.01 -5.07
CA ASP A 119 -6.81 4.27 -4.45
C ASP A 119 -7.78 4.65 -3.32
N LEU A 120 -7.30 4.61 -2.08
CA LEU A 120 -8.06 4.91 -0.88
C LEU A 120 -8.16 6.42 -0.60
N THR A 121 -7.52 7.27 -1.40
CA THR A 121 -7.80 8.72 -1.38
C THR A 121 -9.20 9.01 -1.96
N ASP A 122 -9.65 8.20 -2.93
CA ASP A 122 -11.02 8.23 -3.43
C ASP A 122 -12.01 7.74 -2.34
N GLU A 123 -12.96 8.60 -1.99
CA GLU A 123 -13.92 8.31 -0.92
C GLU A 123 -14.85 7.14 -1.24
N THR A 124 -15.23 6.96 -2.50
CA THR A 124 -16.11 5.86 -2.93
C THR A 124 -15.38 4.53 -2.79
N ILE A 125 -14.13 4.45 -3.27
CA ILE A 125 -13.29 3.25 -3.13
C ILE A 125 -13.02 2.98 -1.66
N ARG A 126 -12.60 3.99 -0.89
CA ARG A 126 -12.32 3.87 0.54
C ARG A 126 -13.51 3.33 1.33
N ASN A 127 -14.72 3.82 1.04
CA ASN A 127 -15.94 3.37 1.72
C ASN A 127 -16.28 1.91 1.37
N LYS A 128 -16.09 1.49 0.12
CA LYS A 128 -16.23 0.08 -0.29
C LYS A 128 -15.22 -0.82 0.45
N VAL A 129 -13.96 -0.40 0.50
CA VAL A 129 -12.88 -1.18 1.16
C VAL A 129 -13.10 -1.31 2.66
N ARG A 130 -13.53 -0.23 3.33
CA ARG A 130 -13.86 -0.25 4.76
C ARG A 130 -14.97 -1.25 5.12
N GLY A 131 -15.86 -1.57 4.18
CA GLY A 131 -16.99 -2.47 4.38
C GLY A 131 -16.69 -3.97 4.18
N ILE A 132 -15.49 -4.33 3.72
CA ILE A 132 -15.11 -5.72 3.46
C ILE A 132 -14.99 -6.49 4.77
N LYS A 133 -15.54 -7.71 4.80
CA LYS A 133 -15.41 -8.63 5.94
C LYS A 133 -14.72 -9.94 5.57
N VAL A 134 -14.75 -10.33 4.29
CA VAL A 134 -14.21 -11.60 3.79
C VAL A 134 -13.43 -11.42 2.50
N ALA A 135 -12.51 -12.34 2.21
CA ALA A 135 -11.59 -12.26 1.07
C ALA A 135 -12.30 -12.21 -0.29
N GLU A 136 -13.45 -12.88 -0.43
CA GLU A 136 -14.26 -12.90 -1.65
C GLU A 136 -14.76 -11.50 -2.02
N GLN A 137 -15.23 -10.73 -1.04
CA GLN A 137 -15.65 -9.34 -1.25
C GLN A 137 -14.48 -8.48 -1.71
N MET A 138 -13.29 -8.71 -1.15
CA MET A 138 -12.08 -8.00 -1.55
C MET A 138 -11.72 -8.29 -3.00
N LYS A 139 -11.76 -9.55 -3.43
CA LYS A 139 -11.52 -9.92 -4.84
C LYS A 139 -12.51 -9.27 -5.80
N GLN A 140 -13.79 -9.17 -5.40
CA GLN A 140 -14.81 -8.51 -6.21
C GLN A 140 -14.49 -7.03 -6.42
N LEU A 141 -14.03 -6.31 -5.40
CA LEU A 141 -13.68 -4.89 -5.54
C LEU A 141 -12.62 -4.64 -6.60
N TYR A 142 -11.62 -5.52 -6.71
CA TYR A 142 -10.60 -5.41 -7.76
C TYR A 142 -11.12 -5.76 -9.16
N THR A 143 -12.25 -6.45 -9.27
CA THR A 143 -12.89 -6.74 -10.57
C THR A 143 -13.75 -5.57 -11.04
N ASP A 144 -14.29 -4.80 -10.10
CA ASP A 144 -15.18 -3.66 -10.36
C ASP A 144 -14.46 -2.31 -10.46
N ALA A 145 -13.14 -2.29 -10.22
CA ALA A 145 -12.30 -1.09 -10.18
C ALA A 145 -11.67 -0.74 -11.53
#